data_AF-A0A962KDD5-F1
#
_entry.id   AF-A0A962KDD5-F1
#
_cell.length_a   1.000
_cell.length_b   1.000
_cell.length_c   1.000
_cell.angle_alpha   90.00
_cell.angle_beta   90.00
_cell.angle_gamma   90.00
#
_symmetry.space_group_name_H-M   'P 1'
#
loop_
_entity.id
_entity.type
_entity.pdbx_description
1 polymer ?
#
loop_
_entity_poly.entity_id
_entity_poly.type
_entity_poly.pdbx_seq_one_letter_code
_entity_poly.pdbx_strand_id
1 'polypeptide(L)'
;MRWDQIDKQLCSVARALSVVGERWTMLILRDAFLGTRRFDKFQRNLGITRHRLSERLGKLVEQGVLVKVPYHERPLRYEYRLTRKGLGLYPVLMTLSRWGDDWMDGDQGAPLDYVHVGCASKTRPVLTCSECGKPLRPEEVRPQLGPALRDRAAELERAGGSIQDIPPLLRPLP
;
A
#
# COMPACT_ATOMS: atom_id res chain seq x y z
N MET A 1 18.39 -10.49 5.72
CA MET A 1 17.22 -10.51 4.81
C MET A 1 17.65 -9.90 3.49
N ARG A 2 17.53 -10.60 2.36
CA ARG A 2 17.83 -9.99 1.05
C ARG A 2 16.54 -9.37 0.50
N TRP A 3 16.63 -8.11 0.07
CA TRP A 3 15.48 -7.31 -0.38
C TRP A 3 14.88 -7.77 -1.71
N ASP A 4 15.63 -8.53 -2.50
CA ASP A 4 15.27 -9.07 -3.82
C ASP A 4 14.26 -10.23 -3.77
N GLN A 5 13.98 -10.79 -2.58
CA GLN A 5 13.04 -11.90 -2.38
C GLN A 5 11.91 -11.55 -1.41
N ILE A 6 11.67 -10.26 -1.17
CA ILE A 6 10.70 -9.79 -0.19
C ILE A 6 9.24 -10.10 -0.59
N ASP A 7 8.98 -10.22 -1.89
CA ASP A 7 7.72 -10.65 -2.51
C ASP A 7 7.37 -12.12 -2.22
N LYS A 8 8.38 -12.96 -1.94
CA LYS A 8 8.20 -14.39 -1.61
C LYS A 8 8.08 -14.67 -0.12
N GLN A 9 8.09 -13.64 0.72
CA GLN A 9 8.01 -13.80 2.17
C GLN A 9 6.60 -14.21 2.60
N LEU A 10 6.50 -14.97 3.70
CA LEU A 10 5.20 -15.29 4.30
C LEU A 10 4.54 -14.06 4.94
N CYS A 11 5.34 -13.04 5.32
CA CYS A 11 4.84 -11.81 5.90
C CYS A 11 4.13 -10.96 4.83
N SER A 12 2.82 -10.80 4.96
CA SER A 12 2.03 -9.97 4.03
C SER A 12 2.50 -8.51 3.99
N VAL A 13 2.94 -7.94 5.11
CA VAL A 13 3.49 -6.57 5.14
C VAL A 13 4.77 -6.49 4.32
N ALA A 14 5.68 -7.44 4.47
CA ALA A 14 6.92 -7.49 3.68
C ALA A 14 6.61 -7.59 2.18
N ARG A 15 5.69 -8.49 1.79
CA ARG A 15 5.26 -8.61 0.39
C ARG A 15 4.65 -7.31 -0.15
N ALA A 16 3.83 -6.63 0.64
CA ALA A 16 3.27 -5.34 0.23
C ALA A 16 4.37 -4.28 0.05
N LEU A 17 5.37 -4.24 0.93
CA LEU A 17 6.51 -3.32 0.84
C LEU A 17 7.37 -3.55 -0.41
N SER A 18 7.35 -4.74 -1.01
CA SER A 18 7.98 -4.98 -2.33
C SER A 18 7.41 -4.05 -3.42
N VAL A 19 6.13 -3.71 -3.29
CA VAL A 19 5.39 -2.87 -4.23
C VAL A 19 5.42 -1.42 -3.79
N VAL A 20 5.01 -1.14 -2.54
CA VAL A 20 4.75 0.22 -2.05
C VAL A 20 5.88 0.83 -1.21
N GLY A 21 6.89 0.05 -0.83
CA GLY A 21 7.97 0.50 0.05
C GLY A 21 8.97 1.46 -0.59
N GLU A 22 8.89 1.68 -1.90
CA GLU A 22 9.69 2.70 -2.57
C GLU A 22 9.05 4.09 -2.43
N ARG A 23 9.87 5.08 -2.05
CA ARG A 23 9.49 6.44 -1.65
C ARG A 23 8.48 7.13 -2.57
N TRP A 24 8.61 7.00 -3.89
CA TRP A 24 7.76 7.71 -4.84
C TRP A 24 6.43 7.00 -5.10
N THR A 25 6.29 5.73 -4.72
CA THR A 25 5.11 4.93 -5.04
C THR A 25 3.84 5.52 -4.47
N MET A 26 3.82 5.82 -3.17
CA MET A 26 2.63 6.38 -2.52
C MET A 26 2.30 7.79 -3.03
N LEU A 27 3.31 8.57 -3.46
CA LEU A 27 3.09 9.89 -4.06
C LEU A 27 2.51 9.79 -5.48
N ILE A 28 2.99 8.84 -6.29
CA ILE A 28 2.40 8.53 -7.61
C ILE A 28 0.95 8.07 -7.43
N LEU A 29 0.68 7.19 -6.46
CA LEU A 29 -0.68 6.71 -6.21
C LEU A 29 -1.59 7.83 -5.70
N ARG A 30 -1.12 8.70 -4.81
CA ARG A 30 -1.85 9.91 -4.38
C ARG A 30 -2.31 10.73 -5.59
N ASP A 31 -1.38 11.04 -6.49
CA ASP A 31 -1.69 11.80 -7.69
C ASP A 31 -2.68 11.04 -8.61
N ALA A 32 -2.57 9.71 -8.70
CA ALA A 32 -3.49 8.88 -9.48
C ALA A 32 -4.92 8.89 -8.91
N PHE A 33 -5.08 8.82 -7.58
CA PHE A 33 -6.37 8.97 -6.90
C PHE A 33 -6.95 10.38 -7.08
N LEU A 34 -6.11 11.41 -7.17
CA LEU A 34 -6.50 12.78 -7.53
C LEU A 34 -6.74 12.96 -9.05
N GLY A 35 -6.78 11.87 -9.82
CA GLY A 35 -7.16 11.88 -11.23
C GLY A 35 -6.00 12.15 -12.21
N THR A 36 -4.75 12.20 -11.75
CA THR A 36 -3.60 12.27 -12.66
C THR A 36 -3.40 10.93 -13.36
N ARG A 37 -3.40 10.94 -14.71
CA ARG A 37 -3.24 9.73 -15.53
C ARG A 37 -2.10 9.81 -16.54
N ARG A 38 -1.56 11.00 -16.80
CA ARG A 38 -0.56 11.22 -17.87
C ARG A 38 0.84 11.38 -17.27
N PHE A 39 1.83 10.82 -17.96
CA PHE A 39 3.24 10.86 -17.55
C PHE A 39 3.72 12.28 -17.24
N ASP A 40 3.53 13.22 -18.16
CA ASP A 40 4.01 14.60 -17.97
C ASP A 40 3.33 15.30 -16.79
N LYS A 41 2.08 14.95 -16.47
CA LYS A 41 1.38 15.52 -15.30
C LYS A 41 1.96 14.95 -14.00
N PHE A 42 2.21 13.64 -13.93
CA PHE A 42 2.94 13.05 -12.79
C PHE A 42 4.33 13.70 -12.61
N GLN A 43 5.07 13.86 -13.71
CA GLN A 43 6.41 14.44 -13.66
C GLN A 43 6.38 15.88 -13.13
N ARG A 44 5.46 16.70 -13.65
CA ARG A 44 5.30 18.09 -13.20
C ARG A 44 4.90 18.18 -11.73
N ASN A 45 3.94 17.37 -11.29
CA ASN A 45 3.43 17.42 -9.92
C ASN A 45 4.46 16.95 -8.88
N LEU A 46 5.25 15.91 -9.21
CA LEU A 46 6.17 15.28 -8.27
C LEU A 46 7.59 15.84 -8.34
N GLY A 47 7.95 16.55 -9.41
CA GLY A 47 9.31 17.06 -9.62
C GLY A 47 10.37 15.97 -9.80
N ILE A 48 9.97 14.71 -9.97
CA ILE A 48 10.91 13.59 -10.09
C ILE A 48 11.52 13.53 -11.48
N THR A 49 12.70 12.90 -11.56
CA THR A 49 13.35 12.67 -12.85
C THR A 49 12.49 11.76 -13.72
N ARG A 50 12.48 12.02 -15.03
CA ARG A 50 11.73 11.20 -16.01
C ARG A 50 12.14 9.73 -15.96
N HIS A 51 13.43 9.46 -15.80
CA HIS A 51 13.95 8.10 -15.67
C HIS A 51 13.34 7.38 -14.45
N ARG A 52 13.37 8.00 -13.27
CA ARG A 52 12.79 7.42 -12.05
C ARG A 52 11.27 7.23 -12.18
N LEU A 53 10.56 8.22 -12.73
CA LEU A 53 9.12 8.10 -12.97
C LEU A 53 8.78 6.93 -13.89
N SER A 54 9.53 6.79 -14.99
CA SER A 54 9.36 5.69 -15.95
C SER A 54 9.55 4.34 -15.28
N GLU A 55 10.63 4.18 -14.51
CA GLU A 55 10.91 2.95 -13.75
C GLU A 55 9.77 2.61 -12.78
N ARG A 56 9.30 3.60 -11.99
CA ARG A 56 8.25 3.38 -10.99
C ARG A 56 6.90 3.06 -11.63
N LEU A 57 6.49 3.80 -12.65
CA LEU A 57 5.25 3.51 -13.39
C LEU A 57 5.32 2.14 -14.07
N GLY A 58 6.47 1.79 -14.65
CA GLY A 58 6.72 0.46 -15.22
C GLY A 58 6.52 -0.64 -14.20
N LYS A 59 7.16 -0.53 -13.02
CA LYS A 59 7.00 -1.49 -11.91
C LYS A 59 5.55 -1.59 -11.43
N LEU A 60 4.82 -0.48 -11.33
CA LEU A 60 3.41 -0.51 -10.94
C LEU A 60 2.52 -1.18 -11.98
N VAL A 61 2.86 -1.07 -13.27
CA VAL A 61 2.16 -1.79 -14.35
C VAL A 61 2.48 -3.28 -14.32
N GLU A 62 3.76 -3.64 -14.18
CA GLU A 62 4.22 -5.03 -14.04
C GLU A 62 3.55 -5.74 -12.85
N GLN A 63 3.44 -5.04 -11.71
CA GLN A 63 2.78 -5.53 -10.51
C GLN A 63 1.24 -5.50 -10.59
N GLY A 64 0.67 -5.06 -11.71
CA GLY A 64 -0.77 -4.99 -11.93
C GLY A 64 -1.49 -3.97 -11.05
N VAL A 65 -0.79 -3.00 -10.46
CA VAL A 65 -1.35 -1.89 -9.67
C VAL A 65 -1.92 -0.82 -10.60
N LEU A 66 -1.21 -0.55 -11.69
CA LEU A 66 -1.63 0.32 -12.78
C LEU A 66 -1.79 -0.50 -14.07
N VAL A 67 -2.56 0.03 -15.01
CA VAL A 67 -2.59 -0.44 -16.40
C VAL A 67 -2.27 0.72 -17.31
N LYS A 68 -1.44 0.47 -18.33
CA LYS A 68 -1.08 1.45 -19.36
C LYS A 68 -2.03 1.27 -20.55
N VAL A 69 -2.86 2.28 -20.81
CA VAL A 69 -3.93 2.22 -21.82
C VAL A 69 -3.70 3.30 -22.87
N PRO A 70 -3.78 3.01 -24.18
CA PRO A 70 -3.76 4.04 -25.21
C PRO A 70 -5.01 4.92 -25.07
N TYR A 71 -4.83 6.25 -25.11
CA TYR A 71 -5.95 7.21 -25.12
C TYR A 71 -6.01 8.03 -26.41
N HIS A 72 -4.99 7.89 -27.26
CA HIS A 72 -4.89 8.58 -28.53
C HIS A 72 -4.05 7.73 -29.47
N GLU A 73 -4.46 7.59 -30.73
CA GLU A 73 -3.82 6.66 -31.66
C GLU A 73 -2.74 7.33 -32.54
N ARG A 74 -2.85 8.63 -32.85
CA ARG A 74 -1.95 9.32 -33.80
C ARG A 74 -1.64 10.78 -33.42
N PRO A 75 -0.57 11.08 -32.67
CA PRO A 75 0.46 10.16 -32.21
C PRO A 75 -0.07 9.24 -31.11
N LEU A 76 0.51 8.04 -31.01
CA LEU A 76 0.15 7.07 -29.97
C LEU A 76 0.51 7.62 -28.59
N ARG A 77 -0.50 7.83 -27.74
CA ARG A 77 -0.31 8.33 -26.37
C ARG A 77 -0.97 7.41 -25.38
N TYR A 78 -0.33 7.28 -24.22
CA TYR A 78 -0.75 6.40 -23.16
C TYR A 78 -1.09 7.17 -21.89
N GLU A 79 -2.01 6.59 -21.13
CA GLU A 79 -2.29 6.99 -19.77
C GLU A 79 -2.25 5.79 -18.84
N TYR A 80 -2.08 6.06 -17.55
CA TYR A 80 -2.00 5.09 -16.49
C TYR A 80 -3.29 5.14 -15.68
N ARG A 81 -3.97 4.00 -15.56
CA ARG A 81 -5.21 3.86 -14.78
C ARG A 81 -5.01 2.89 -13.63
N LEU A 82 -5.62 3.19 -12.49
CA LEU A 82 -5.66 2.27 -11.34
C LEU A 82 -6.45 1.02 -11.72
N THR A 83 -5.90 -0.14 -11.40
CA THR A 83 -6.62 -1.42 -11.48
C THR A 83 -7.40 -1.65 -10.18
N ARG A 84 -8.14 -2.76 -10.08
CA ARG A 84 -8.75 -3.20 -8.80
C ARG A 84 -7.69 -3.36 -7.69
N LYS A 85 -6.51 -3.91 -8.01
CA LYS A 85 -5.39 -4.03 -7.07
C LYS A 85 -4.87 -2.66 -6.64
N GLY A 86 -4.78 -1.70 -7.57
CA GLY A 86 -4.38 -0.32 -7.26
C GLY A 86 -5.40 0.44 -6.41
N LEU A 87 -6.69 0.30 -6.70
CA LEU A 87 -7.77 0.88 -5.89
C LEU A 87 -7.75 0.34 -4.44
N GLY A 88 -7.35 -0.92 -4.25
CA GLY A 88 -7.18 -1.52 -2.93
C GLY A 88 -6.12 -0.84 -2.04
N LEU A 89 -5.26 0.02 -2.61
CA LEU A 89 -4.29 0.81 -1.83
C LEU A 89 -4.86 2.12 -1.27
N TYR A 90 -6.10 2.47 -1.60
CA TYR A 90 -6.71 3.71 -1.09
C TYR A 90 -6.76 3.78 0.44
N PRO A 91 -7.16 2.73 1.19
CA PRO A 91 -7.15 2.77 2.65
C PRO A 91 -5.75 2.98 3.24
N VAL A 92 -4.72 2.45 2.59
CA VAL A 92 -3.32 2.63 2.99
C VAL A 92 -2.91 4.09 2.80
N LEU A 93 -3.23 4.68 1.65
CA LEU A 93 -2.97 6.10 1.38
C LEU A 93 -3.67 7.01 2.40
N MET A 94 -4.96 6.78 2.64
CA MET A 94 -5.75 7.60 3.57
C MET A 94 -5.17 7.54 4.99
N THR A 95 -4.87 6.33 5.48
CA THR A 95 -4.35 6.15 6.84
C THR A 95 -2.94 6.72 6.97
N LEU A 96 -2.11 6.62 5.93
CA LEU A 96 -0.78 7.24 5.88
C LEU A 96 -0.88 8.78 5.87
N SER A 97 -1.83 9.35 5.11
CA SER A 97 -2.06 10.80 5.12
C SER A 97 -2.43 11.28 6.50
N ARG A 98 -3.41 10.63 7.15
CA ARG A 98 -3.80 10.95 8.52
C ARG A 98 -2.62 10.91 9.49
N TRP A 99 -1.76 9.88 9.39
CA TRP A 99 -0.57 9.81 10.25
C TRP A 99 0.38 10.99 10.01
N GLY A 100 0.56 11.41 8.75
CA GLY A 100 1.32 12.62 8.44
C GLY A 100 0.69 13.88 9.02
N ASP A 101 -0.63 14.02 8.90
CA ASP A 101 -1.38 15.17 9.43
C ASP A 101 -1.33 15.22 10.97
N ASP A 102 -1.32 14.08 11.65
CA ASP A 102 -1.34 14.00 13.11
C ASP A 102 0.05 14.22 13.75
N TRP A 103 1.15 13.98 13.01
CA TRP A 103 2.50 13.93 13.60
C TRP A 103 3.57 14.78 12.88
N MET A 104 3.28 15.27 11.68
CA MET A 104 4.27 15.92 10.81
C MET A 104 3.77 17.25 10.24
N ASP A 105 2.67 17.81 10.76
CA ASP A 105 2.03 19.02 10.24
C ASP A 105 2.70 20.32 10.71
N GLY A 106 3.55 20.26 11.75
CA GLY A 106 4.26 21.42 12.26
C GLY A 106 3.34 22.56 12.69
N ASP A 107 2.20 22.21 13.31
CA ASP A 107 1.13 23.12 13.73
C ASP A 107 0.41 23.87 12.60
N GLN A 108 0.64 23.49 11.33
CA GLN A 108 -0.04 24.08 10.17
C GLN A 108 -1.34 23.33 9.80
N GLY A 109 -1.57 22.15 10.38
CA GLY A 109 -2.67 21.27 10.04
C GLY A 109 -2.50 20.52 8.72
N ALA A 110 -3.54 19.75 8.36
CA ALA A 110 -3.53 18.92 7.16
C ALA A 110 -3.44 19.77 5.87
N PRO A 111 -2.55 19.44 4.92
CA PRO A 111 -2.46 20.17 3.66
C PRO A 111 -3.65 19.93 2.73
N LEU A 112 -4.44 18.87 2.97
CA LEU A 112 -5.68 18.56 2.27
C LEU A 112 -6.75 18.08 3.25
N ASP A 113 -7.91 18.74 3.23
CA ASP A 113 -9.11 18.22 3.86
C ASP A 113 -9.79 17.20 2.94
N TYR A 114 -9.99 15.98 3.43
CA TYR A 114 -10.81 14.99 2.75
C TYR A 114 -12.26 15.14 3.17
N VAL A 115 -13.17 15.25 2.20
CA VAL A 115 -14.61 15.42 2.42
C VAL A 115 -15.35 14.19 1.91
N HIS A 116 -16.21 13.59 2.74
CA HIS A 116 -17.07 12.50 2.30
C HIS A 116 -18.20 13.07 1.44
N VAL A 117 -18.18 12.74 0.14
CA VAL A 117 -19.14 13.27 -0.85
C VAL A 117 -20.59 13.04 -0.42
N GLY A 118 -20.90 11.88 0.17
CA GLY A 118 -22.27 11.53 0.56
C GLY A 118 -22.86 12.38 1.69
N CYS A 119 -22.04 12.96 2.57
CA CYS A 119 -22.53 13.78 3.70
C CYS A 119 -21.88 15.18 3.79
N ALA A 120 -21.07 15.57 2.79
CA ALA A 120 -20.34 16.83 2.73
C ALA A 120 -19.47 17.18 3.96
N SER A 121 -19.20 16.20 4.84
CA SER A 121 -18.45 16.42 6.07
C SER A 121 -16.97 16.09 5.88
N LYS A 122 -16.10 16.86 6.54
CA LYS A 122 -14.69 16.51 6.68
C LYS A 122 -14.60 15.11 7.30
N THR A 123 -13.78 14.25 6.73
CA THR A 123 -13.66 12.85 7.13
C THR A 123 -12.20 12.47 7.37
N ARG A 124 -12.02 11.54 8.30
CA ARG A 124 -10.73 10.91 8.60
C ARG A 124 -10.91 9.40 8.58
N PRO A 125 -9.94 8.63 8.06
CA PRO A 125 -10.03 7.19 8.07
C PRO A 125 -10.00 6.67 9.51
N VAL A 126 -10.89 5.73 9.81
CA VAL A 126 -10.94 4.97 11.06
C VAL A 126 -10.87 3.48 10.73
N LEU A 127 -10.09 2.72 11.51
CA LEU A 127 -10.08 1.26 11.43
C LEU A 127 -11.12 0.72 12.39
N THR A 128 -11.99 -0.15 11.91
CA THR A 128 -13.08 -0.76 12.69
C THR A 128 -13.13 -2.26 12.48
N CYS A 129 -13.55 -3.01 13.49
CA CYS A 129 -13.76 -4.44 13.41
C CYS A 129 -14.86 -4.75 12.39
N SER A 130 -14.61 -5.71 11.48
CA SER A 130 -15.58 -6.12 10.46
C SER A 130 -16.85 -6.74 11.03
N GLU A 131 -16.77 -7.34 12.22
CA GLU A 131 -17.87 -8.08 12.83
C GLU A 131 -18.76 -7.20 13.72
N CYS A 132 -18.17 -6.32 14.52
CA CYS A 132 -18.92 -5.53 15.52
C CYS A 132 -18.91 -4.01 15.27
N GLY A 133 -18.14 -3.52 14.29
CA GLY A 133 -18.06 -2.11 13.93
C GLY A 133 -17.31 -1.20 14.92
N LYS A 134 -16.86 -1.71 16.07
CA LYS A 134 -16.07 -0.94 17.04
C LYS A 134 -14.69 -0.58 16.49
N PRO A 135 -14.06 0.53 16.95
CA PRO A 135 -12.69 0.87 16.58
C PRO A 135 -11.70 -0.27 16.84
N LEU A 136 -10.78 -0.52 15.91
CA LEU A 136 -9.67 -1.46 16.08
C LEU A 136 -8.50 -0.75 16.74
N ARG A 137 -8.12 -1.18 17.95
CA ARG A 137 -6.94 -0.69 18.67
C ARG A 137 -5.85 -1.77 18.75
N PRO A 138 -4.56 -1.42 18.70
CA PRO A 138 -3.47 -2.40 18.78
C PRO A 138 -3.56 -3.34 19.99
N GLU A 139 -3.95 -2.81 21.16
CA GLU A 139 -4.11 -3.56 22.41
C GLU A 139 -5.32 -4.52 22.42
N GLU A 140 -6.28 -4.32 21.51
CA GLU A 140 -7.49 -5.14 21.37
C GLU A 140 -7.39 -6.16 20.22
N VAL A 141 -6.27 -6.18 19.48
CA VAL A 141 -6.06 -7.07 18.34
C VAL A 141 -4.91 -8.02 18.62
N ARG A 142 -5.23 -9.31 18.73
CA ARG A 142 -4.22 -10.36 18.90
C ARG A 142 -3.97 -11.06 17.57
N PRO A 143 -2.73 -11.06 17.04
CA PRO A 143 -2.41 -11.89 15.90
C PRO A 143 -2.58 -13.37 16.29
N GLN A 144 -2.98 -14.20 15.33
CA GLN A 144 -2.95 -15.65 15.43
C GLN A 144 -2.36 -16.22 14.15
N LEU A 145 -1.83 -17.44 14.20
CA LEU A 145 -1.30 -18.09 13.01
C LEU A 145 -2.40 -18.26 11.98
N GLY A 146 -2.26 -17.64 10.82
CA GLY A 146 -3.12 -17.91 9.67
C GLY A 146 -2.77 -19.25 9.00
N PRO A 147 -3.60 -19.72 8.05
CA PRO A 147 -3.41 -21.00 7.38
C PRO A 147 -1.99 -21.23 6.86
N ALA A 148 -1.43 -20.25 6.12
CA ALA A 148 -0.10 -20.36 5.53
C ALA A 148 1.04 -20.55 6.55
N LEU A 149 0.93 -19.98 7.76
CA LEU A 149 1.93 -20.19 8.80
C LEU A 149 1.69 -21.50 9.57
N ARG A 150 0.45 -21.95 9.70
CA ARG A 150 0.14 -23.26 10.30
C ARG A 150 0.69 -24.40 9.45
N ASP A 151 0.51 -24.34 8.13
CA ASP A 151 1.04 -25.34 7.21
C ASP A 151 2.58 -25.39 7.29
N ARG A 152 3.22 -24.21 7.34
CA ARG A 152 4.67 -24.11 7.49
C ARG A 152 5.17 -24.64 8.83
N ALA A 153 4.45 -24.38 9.92
CA ALA A 153 4.76 -24.94 11.22
C ALA A 153 4.69 -26.48 11.20
N ALA A 154 3.63 -27.05 10.62
CA ALA A 154 3.47 -28.49 10.49
C ALA A 154 4.53 -29.15 9.59
N GLU A 155 5.02 -28.46 8.55
CA GLU A 155 6.17 -28.90 7.76
C GLU A 155 7.47 -28.91 8.58
N LEU A 156 7.71 -27.88 9.38
CA LEU A 156 8.89 -27.80 10.25
C LEU A 156 8.87 -28.89 11.31
N GLU A 157 7.73 -29.11 11.96
CA GLU A 157 7.56 -30.17 12.95
C GLU A 157 7.83 -31.55 12.35
N ARG A 158 7.31 -31.84 11.15
CA ARG A 158 7.61 -33.09 10.42
C ARG A 158 9.09 -33.25 10.08
N ALA A 159 9.82 -32.15 9.92
CA ALA A 159 11.26 -32.13 9.69
C ALA A 159 12.09 -32.12 10.98
N GLY A 160 11.46 -32.26 12.16
CA GLY A 160 12.13 -32.28 13.47
C GLY A 160 12.47 -30.88 14.02
N GLY A 161 11.94 -29.82 13.42
CA GLY A 161 12.06 -28.44 13.90
C GLY A 161 10.92 -28.02 14.83
N SER A 162 10.99 -26.79 15.31
CA SER A 162 10.00 -26.17 16.22
C SER A 162 9.40 -24.91 15.61
N ILE A 163 8.19 -24.54 16.06
CA ILE A 163 7.58 -23.26 15.71
C ILE A 163 8.42 -22.05 16.16
N GLN A 164 9.31 -22.24 17.14
CA GLN A 164 10.26 -21.22 17.58
C GLN A 164 11.31 -20.90 16.50
N ASP A 165 11.51 -21.81 15.54
CA ASP A 165 12.39 -21.63 14.38
C ASP A 165 11.75 -20.79 13.26
N ILE A 166 10.45 -20.48 13.38
CA ILE A 166 9.80 -19.50 12.51
C ILE A 166 10.38 -18.10 12.84
N PRO A 167 10.74 -17.29 11.82
CA PRO A 167 11.25 -15.93 12.03
C PRO A 167 10.39 -15.14 13.02
N PRO A 168 10.99 -14.47 14.03
CA PRO A 168 10.23 -13.73 15.06
C PRO A 168 9.18 -12.77 14.49
N LEU A 169 9.47 -12.14 13.36
CA LEU A 169 8.57 -11.22 12.64
C LEU A 169 7.26 -11.85 12.16
N LEU A 170 7.14 -13.18 12.20
CA LEU A 170 5.97 -13.95 11.78
C LEU A 170 5.27 -14.64 12.96
N ARG A 171 5.85 -14.60 14.16
CA ARG A 171 5.25 -15.21 15.34
C ARG A 171 4.19 -14.28 15.91
N PRO A 172 3.00 -14.79 16.27
CA PRO A 172 2.06 -14.01 17.07
C PRO A 172 2.75 -13.64 18.39
N LEU A 173 2.69 -12.37 18.77
CA LEU A 173 3.14 -11.96 20.10
C LEU A 173 2.25 -12.63 21.16
N PRO A 174 2.81 -13.01 22.32
CA PRO A 174 2.07 -13.64 23.41
C PRO A 174 0.93 -12.76 23.94
#